data_AF-A0A7C3R3F5-F1
#
_entry.id   AF-A0A7C3R3F5-F1
#
_cell.length_a   1.000
_cell.length_b   1.000
_cell.length_c   1.000
_cell.angle_alpha   90.00
_cell.angle_beta   90.00
_cell.angle_gamma   90.00
#
_symmetry.space_group_name_H-M   'P 1'
#
loop_
_entity.id
_entity.type
_entity.pdbx_description
1 polymer ?
#
loop_
_entity_poly.entity_id
_entity_poly.type
_entity_poly.pdbx_seq_one_letter_code
_entity_poly.pdbx_strand_id
1 'polypeptide(L)'
;MKKLIVIIAIIAVVLVVGSILALKFVTGSNNSKQEKPVLVSLNKEILTNLSSEGSMFHYIKVSVSLEVVNDSAAKIIEADMPRVRDEIISVFNGTKI
;
A
#
# COMPACT_ATOMS: atom_id res chain seq x y z
N MET A 1 -2.66 -58.88 21.07
CA MET A 1 -2.22 -57.64 21.74
C MET A 1 -1.28 -56.80 20.87
N LYS A 2 -0.13 -57.32 20.40
CA LYS A 2 0.81 -56.56 19.55
C LYS A 2 0.19 -55.91 18.29
N LYS A 3 -0.68 -56.64 17.57
CA LYS A 3 -1.38 -56.12 16.37
C LYS A 3 -2.35 -54.96 16.69
N LEU A 4 -2.98 -54.99 17.87
CA LEU A 4 -3.91 -53.95 18.30
C LEU A 4 -3.17 -52.63 18.63
N ILE A 5 -2.01 -52.75 19.27
CA ILE A 5 -1.14 -51.62 19.62
C ILE A 5 -0.63 -50.91 18.35
N VAL A 6 -0.28 -51.68 17.31
CA VAL A 6 0.17 -51.12 16.02
C VAL A 6 -0.95 -50.34 15.33
N ILE A 7 -2.18 -50.85 15.35
CA ILE A 7 -3.34 -50.16 14.76
C ILE A 7 -3.63 -48.84 15.49
N ILE A 8 -3.59 -48.85 16.82
CA ILE A 8 -3.80 -47.66 17.65
C ILE A 8 -2.69 -46.61 17.38
N ALA A 9 -1.44 -47.05 17.23
CA ALA A 9 -0.33 -46.17 16.90
C ALA A 9 -0.49 -45.49 15.53
N ILE A 10 -0.95 -46.23 14.52
CA ILE A 10 -1.19 -45.68 13.17
C ILE A 10 -2.32 -44.65 13.20
N ILE A 11 -3.43 -44.94 13.88
CA ILE A 11 -4.57 -44.02 14.01
C ILE A 11 -4.14 -42.73 14.72
N ALA A 12 -3.33 -42.82 15.77
CA ALA A 12 -2.81 -41.66 16.47
C ALA A 12 -1.96 -40.76 15.55
N VAL A 13 -1.10 -41.35 14.70
CA VAL A 13 -0.28 -40.60 13.73
C VAL A 13 -1.16 -39.91 12.69
N VAL A 14 -2.18 -40.60 12.16
CA VAL A 14 -3.09 -40.02 11.16
C VAL A 14 -3.89 -38.84 11.74
N LEU A 15 -4.34 -38.94 12.99
CA LEU A 15 -5.06 -37.86 13.67
C LEU A 15 -4.17 -36.63 13.93
N VAL A 16 -2.89 -36.82 14.28
CA VAL A 16 -1.94 -35.72 14.49
C VAL A 16 -1.61 -35.03 13.16
N VAL A 17 -1.32 -35.78 12.10
CA VAL A 17 -1.00 -35.19 10.79
C VAL A 17 -2.24 -34.53 10.18
N GLY A 18 -3.40 -35.18 10.27
CA GLY A 18 -4.67 -34.66 9.77
C GLY A 18 -5.10 -33.37 10.48
N SER A 19 -4.91 -33.27 11.80
CA SER A 19 -5.23 -32.06 12.56
C SER A 19 -4.32 -30.88 12.21
N ILE A 20 -3.02 -31.10 11.98
CA ILE A 20 -2.09 -30.03 11.53
C ILE A 20 -2.49 -29.50 10.15
N LEU A 21 -2.84 -30.38 9.22
CA LEU A 21 -3.28 -30.00 7.88
C LEU A 21 -4.63 -29.29 7.90
N ALA A 22 -5.60 -29.81 8.66
CA ALA A 22 -6.90 -29.17 8.85
C ALA A 22 -6.76 -27.80 9.52
N LEU A 23 -5.85 -27.65 10.49
CA LEU A 23 -5.55 -26.37 11.11
C LEU A 23 -5.00 -25.39 10.06
N LYS A 24 -4.08 -25.78 9.18
CA LYS A 24 -3.59 -24.91 8.09
C LYS A 24 -4.68 -24.51 7.08
N PHE A 25 -5.69 -25.35 6.86
CA PHE A 25 -6.83 -25.03 6.00
C PHE A 25 -7.86 -24.13 6.69
N VAL A 26 -8.13 -24.34 7.99
CA VAL A 26 -9.08 -23.53 8.78
C VAL A 26 -8.47 -22.19 9.21
N THR A 27 -7.19 -22.17 9.57
CA THR A 27 -6.40 -20.95 9.75
C THR A 27 -5.87 -20.42 8.44
N GLY A 28 -6.40 -20.92 7.31
CA GLY A 28 -6.24 -20.40 5.95
C GLY A 28 -6.39 -18.90 6.00
N SER A 29 -5.23 -18.28 6.17
CA SER A 29 -5.12 -16.93 6.64
C SER A 29 -5.40 -16.08 5.42
N ASN A 30 -6.65 -15.68 5.29
CA ASN A 30 -7.00 -14.41 4.66
C ASN A 30 -6.43 -13.27 5.53
N ASN A 31 -5.10 -13.28 5.74
CA ASN A 31 -4.33 -12.08 5.96
C ASN A 31 -4.32 -11.35 4.61
N SER A 32 -5.49 -10.90 4.14
CA SER A 32 -5.52 -9.64 3.43
C SER A 32 -4.96 -8.65 4.45
N LYS A 33 -3.64 -8.45 4.42
CA LYS A 33 -2.99 -7.34 5.11
C LYS A 33 -3.78 -6.14 4.64
N GLN A 34 -4.64 -5.63 5.50
CA GLN A 34 -5.45 -4.49 5.21
C GLN A 34 -4.45 -3.36 5.00
N GLU A 35 -4.24 -3.01 3.74
CA GLU A 35 -3.26 -2.01 3.35
C GLU A 35 -3.68 -0.71 4.05
N LYS A 36 -2.84 -0.24 4.96
CA LYS A 36 -3.12 0.98 5.71
C LYS A 36 -2.66 2.15 4.85
N PRO A 37 -3.58 3.06 4.47
CA PRO A 37 -3.19 4.23 3.71
C PRO A 37 -2.13 5.03 4.47
N VAL A 38 -1.14 5.53 3.74
CA VAL A 38 -0.03 6.33 4.26
C VAL A 38 -0.05 7.68 3.55
N LEU A 39 0.20 8.75 4.30
CA LEU A 39 0.35 10.09 3.73
C LEU A 39 1.83 10.39 3.47
N VAL A 40 2.14 10.73 2.23
CA VAL A 40 3.46 11.19 1.80
C VAL A 40 3.39 12.68 1.52
N SER A 41 4.07 13.49 2.33
CA SER A 41 4.11 14.94 2.13
C SER A 41 5.13 15.32 1.05
N LEU A 42 4.77 16.24 0.17
CA LEU A 42 5.75 16.91 -0.67
C LEU A 42 6.57 17.83 0.23
N ASN A 43 7.83 17.45 0.49
CA ASN A 43 8.74 18.09 1.46
C ASN A 43 8.95 19.62 1.27
N LYS A 44 8.40 20.23 0.21
CA LYS A 44 8.45 21.66 -0.08
C LYS A 44 7.14 22.14 -0.69
N GLU A 45 6.75 23.34 -0.32
CA GLU A 45 5.63 24.05 -0.92
C GLU A 45 5.84 24.21 -2.44
N ILE A 46 4.75 24.10 -3.18
CA ILE A 46 4.70 24.40 -4.60
C ILE A 46 4.22 25.84 -4.76
N LEU A 47 5.01 26.63 -5.48
CA LEU A 47 4.67 27.99 -5.88
C LEU A 47 4.51 27.98 -7.39
N THR A 48 3.33 28.36 -7.90
CA THR A 48 3.14 28.48 -9.33
C THR A 48 2.23 29.64 -9.72
N ASN A 49 2.43 30.15 -10.94
CA ASN A 49 1.65 31.26 -11.47
C ASN A 49 0.33 30.74 -12.06
N LEU A 50 -0.75 31.47 -11.81
CA LEU A 50 -2.04 31.22 -12.46
C LEU A 50 -2.11 32.00 -13.77
N SER A 51 -2.89 31.48 -14.73
CA SER A 51 -3.20 32.23 -15.94
C SER A 51 -3.87 33.55 -15.57
N SER A 52 -3.28 34.66 -15.98
CA SER A 52 -3.84 35.99 -15.73
C SER A 52 -4.77 36.39 -16.87
N GLU A 53 -6.00 36.75 -16.55
CA GLU A 53 -6.82 37.59 -17.43
C GLU A 53 -6.61 39.05 -17.02
N GLY A 54 -6.03 39.86 -17.91
CA GLY A 54 -5.79 41.29 -17.69
C GLY A 54 -4.36 41.63 -17.24
N SER A 55 -4.22 42.63 -16.36
CA SER A 55 -2.93 43.22 -15.97
C SER A 55 -2.39 42.77 -14.61
N MET A 56 -3.08 41.85 -13.92
CA MET A 56 -2.74 41.46 -12.55
C MET A 56 -2.20 40.03 -12.49
N PHE A 57 -0.98 39.87 -12.01
CA PHE A 57 -0.35 38.56 -11.85
C PHE A 57 -0.90 37.86 -10.61
N HIS A 58 -1.40 36.64 -10.79
CA HIS A 58 -1.88 35.78 -9.72
C HIS A 58 -0.95 34.58 -9.58
N TYR A 59 -0.71 34.14 -8.35
CA TYR A 59 0.05 32.94 -8.05
C TYR A 59 -0.64 32.15 -6.94
N ILE A 60 -0.35 30.85 -6.89
CA ILE A 60 -0.79 29.96 -5.83
C ILE A 60 0.42 29.36 -5.12
N LYS A 61 0.33 29.28 -3.78
CA LYS A 61 1.30 28.62 -2.92
C LYS A 61 0.58 27.51 -2.17
N VAL A 62 0.98 26.25 -2.38
CA VAL A 62 0.29 25.08 -1.83
C VAL A 62 1.24 24.08 -1.18
N SER A 63 0.76 23.46 -0.11
CA SER A 63 1.35 22.25 0.48
C SER A 63 0.51 21.06 0.07
N VAL A 64 1.14 20.00 -0.45
CA VAL A 64 0.45 18.82 -0.99
C VAL A 64 0.91 17.59 -0.23
N SER A 65 -0.04 16.74 0.14
CA SER A 65 0.21 15.41 0.68
C SER A 65 -0.53 14.38 -0.17
N LEU A 66 0.14 13.29 -0.50
CA LEU A 66 -0.38 12.19 -1.32
C LEU A 66 -0.75 11.03 -0.40
N GLU A 67 -2.00 10.58 -0.48
CA GLU A 67 -2.42 9.34 0.15
C GLU A 67 -2.07 8.16 -0.78
N VAL A 68 -1.32 7.19 -0.24
CA VAL A 68 -0.92 5.98 -0.95
C VAL A 68 -1.37 4.75 -0.20
N VAL A 69 -1.57 3.65 -0.93
CA VAL A 69 -2.20 2.44 -0.40
C VAL A 69 -1.41 1.79 0.75
N ASN A 70 -0.08 1.88 0.76
CA ASN A 70 0.78 1.26 1.78
C ASN A 70 2.20 1.88 1.82
N ASP A 71 3.02 1.41 2.76
CA ASP A 71 4.42 1.84 2.94
C ASP A 71 5.33 1.53 1.73
N SER A 72 5.03 0.49 0.96
CA SER A 72 5.81 0.15 -0.24
C SER A 72 5.59 1.18 -1.35
N ALA A 73 4.33 1.58 -1.56
CA ALA A 73 3.98 2.66 -2.47
C ALA A 73 4.57 3.99 -2.01
N ALA A 74 4.58 4.26 -0.69
CA ALA A 74 5.19 5.46 -0.12
C ALA A 74 6.67 5.58 -0.52
N LYS A 75 7.45 4.50 -0.37
CA LYS A 75 8.87 4.48 -0.76
C LYS A 75 9.11 4.72 -2.26
N ILE A 76 8.20 4.22 -3.11
CA ILE A 76 8.28 4.46 -4.56
C ILE A 76 8.04 5.95 -4.85
N ILE A 77 7.01 6.55 -4.25
CA ILE A 77 6.71 7.98 -4.41
C ILE A 77 7.84 8.85 -3.85
N GLU A 78 8.41 8.50 -2.70
CA GLU A 78 9.56 9.22 -2.13
C GLU A 78 10.80 9.16 -3.03
N ALA A 79 11.06 8.01 -3.67
CA ALA A 79 12.20 7.84 -4.58
C ALA A 79 12.04 8.64 -5.88
N ASP A 80 10.81 8.74 -6.40
CA ASP A 80 10.50 9.47 -7.64
C ASP A 80 9.85 10.85 -7.36
N MET A 81 10.04 11.38 -6.15
CA MET A 81 9.43 12.63 -5.68
C MET A 81 9.69 13.83 -6.62
N PRO A 82 10.88 14.02 -7.22
CA PRO A 82 11.09 15.11 -8.18
C PRO A 82 10.12 15.05 -9.35
N ARG A 83 9.94 13.87 -9.96
CA ARG A 83 9.04 13.67 -11.10
C ARG A 83 7.58 13.87 -10.70
N VAL A 84 7.17 13.29 -9.58
CA VAL A 84 5.81 13.45 -9.04
C VAL A 84 5.47 14.92 -8.81
N ARG A 85 6.42 15.68 -8.26
CA ARG A 85 6.28 17.12 -8.04
C ARG A 85 6.13 17.88 -9.36
N ASP A 86 6.94 17.57 -10.37
CA ASP A 86 6.88 18.22 -11.67
C ASP A 86 5.53 17.99 -12.37
N GLU A 87 4.97 16.78 -12.27
CA GLU A 87 3.63 16.47 -12.79
C GLU A 87 2.53 17.24 -12.04
N ILE A 88 2.61 17.35 -10.72
CA ILE A 88 1.66 18.16 -9.93
C ILE A 88 1.73 19.64 -10.34
N ILE A 89 2.93 20.18 -10.57
CA ILE A 89 3.13 21.54 -11.08
C ILE A 89 2.51 21.69 -12.48
N SER A 90 2.71 20.71 -13.36
CA SER A 90 2.11 20.69 -14.70
C SER A 90 0.58 20.77 -14.64
N VAL A 91 -0.04 20.02 -13.73
CA VAL A 91 -1.50 20.08 -13.50
C VAL A 91 -1.93 21.49 -13.06
N PHE A 92 -1.23 22.09 -12.09
CA PHE A 92 -1.57 23.44 -11.65
C PHE A 92 -1.33 24.53 -12.70
N ASN A 93 -0.41 24.31 -13.64
CA ASN A 93 -0.13 25.24 -14.74
C ASN A 93 -1.12 25.14 -15.90
N GLY A 94 -2.13 24.26 -15.80
CA GLY A 94 -3.20 24.20 -16.78
C GLY A 94 -2.78 23.59 -18.11
N THR A 95 -1.91 22.58 -18.10
CA THR A 95 -1.77 21.69 -19.27
C THR A 95 -3.16 21.15 -19.58
N LYS A 96 -3.77 21.62 -20.68
CA LYS A 96 -4.98 21.02 -21.23
C LYS A 96 -4.65 19.56 -21.53
N ILE A 97 -5.20 18.65 -20.74
CA ILE A 97 -5.24 17.21 -21.03
C ILE A 97 -5.97 17.02 -22.37
#